data_AF-A0A2D5EUT6-F1
#
_entry.id   AF-A0A2D5EUT6-F1
#
_cell.length_a   1.000
_cell.length_b   1.000
_cell.length_c   1.000
_cell.angle_alpha   90.00
_cell.angle_beta   90.00
_cell.angle_gamma   90.00
#
_symmetry.space_group_name_H-M   'P 1'
#
loop_
_entity.id
_entity.type
_entity.pdbx_description
1 polymer ?
#
loop_
_entity_poly.entity_id
_entity_poly.type
_entity_poly.pdbx_seq_one_letter_code
_entity_poly.pdbx_strand_id
1 'polypeptide(L)'
;MLLVACSGSSLGDRDDGGSGFDSALPPGVDAGPGVDAFVPPGVDAGPDAAPAPLACDERFTAPASAAAGVPFTVAFTDDTGWAHIGLEASGAGAPAPSLEDIAGGPPYTWTYRVRGHAAGVLTLVFTADMGATRLGACQIRVSGDAPPGMDAGTPMDAGTPAVDGGPGAPTGNRFGIGFVGPGNTSQLDMAADLAGPGGYVKLIFVGVRPGMSGPTEEWVRVTRQAYERGLIPVVRFAPDWGDRRVRNQSDSGDGLAYTGLAASYVAILRGLPIPTGWPFYVEVHNEPNLCYEWACDRGVFPGDRISGDRIALEYASMLRDVADAIHATGDARYRVVNGGLAPGGVRSCECVGAGEGGFEAGNTSRDFLAAMERGVPGIFSKLDAFASHAYPAEGEGWGFFVPYDRAGPGLRYFETELSTIGRPDLPVLMTETGWPREFHGTGYASADQQATWTVQAYENVWLTHPNILAIMPFILQDGGSWDGFAWVDAVGNPRPVFGAVRDLRCRSIPGRCP
;
A
#
# COMPACT_ATOMS: atom_id res chain seq x y z
N MET A 1 -1.11 15.60 25.36
CA MET A 1 0.11 14.97 24.81
C MET A 1 -0.36 13.75 24.05
N LEU A 2 -0.80 13.94 22.81
CA LEU A 2 -1.49 12.92 22.03
C LEU A 2 -0.46 12.34 21.06
N LEU A 3 -0.02 11.10 21.30
CA LEU A 3 0.51 10.29 20.21
C LEU A 3 -0.70 10.00 19.32
N VAL A 4 -0.73 10.58 18.13
CA VAL A 4 -1.77 10.31 17.14
C VAL A 4 -1.54 8.89 16.64
N ALA A 5 -2.54 8.03 16.82
CA ALA A 5 -2.38 6.60 16.60
C ALA A 5 -2.80 6.22 15.17
N CYS A 6 -1.88 5.68 14.37
CA CYS A 6 -2.18 5.01 13.09
C CYS A 6 -2.90 3.65 13.28
N SER A 7 -3.88 3.55 14.20
CA SER A 7 -4.55 2.31 14.57
C SER A 7 -5.95 2.18 13.96
N GLY A 8 -6.09 1.35 12.93
CA GLY A 8 -7.37 0.76 12.55
C GLY A 8 -7.51 -0.64 13.16
N SER A 9 -8.36 -0.81 14.17
CA SER A 9 -8.75 -2.11 14.71
C SER A 9 -10.09 -1.99 15.46
N SER A 10 -11.01 -2.91 15.19
CA SER A 10 -12.38 -2.87 15.69
C SER A 10 -12.49 -3.29 17.16
N LEU A 11 -13.18 -2.47 17.96
CA LEU A 11 -13.78 -2.94 19.20
C LEU A 11 -15.04 -3.75 18.85
N GLY A 12 -14.98 -5.06 19.06
CA GLY A 12 -16.17 -5.90 19.12
C GLY A 12 -16.67 -5.97 20.55
N ASP A 13 -17.88 -5.46 20.81
CA ASP A 13 -18.52 -5.58 22.11
C ASP A 13 -18.66 -7.05 22.52
N ARG A 14 -18.29 -7.34 23.77
CA ARG A 14 -18.61 -8.60 24.44
C ARG A 14 -19.50 -8.29 25.64
N ASP A 15 -20.80 -8.50 25.46
CA ASP A 15 -21.70 -8.68 26.59
C ASP A 15 -21.49 -10.06 27.23
N ASP A 16 -21.52 -10.09 28.56
CA ASP A 16 -21.36 -11.30 29.37
C ASP A 16 -22.60 -12.21 29.32
N GLY A 17 -22.40 -13.54 29.31
CA GLY A 17 -23.53 -14.47 29.46
C GLY A 17 -23.23 -15.97 29.43
N GLY A 18 -23.07 -16.58 30.61
CA GLY A 18 -23.62 -17.93 30.86
C GLY A 18 -22.71 -19.18 30.74
N SER A 19 -22.02 -19.51 31.85
CA SER A 19 -21.97 -20.84 32.50
C SER A 19 -21.97 -22.16 31.68
N GLY A 20 -20.98 -23.03 31.89
CA GLY A 20 -21.07 -24.45 31.47
C GLY A 20 -19.85 -25.37 31.69
N PHE A 21 -19.59 -25.76 32.95
CA PHE A 21 -18.90 -26.99 33.45
C PHE A 21 -17.95 -27.86 32.58
N ASP A 22 -16.77 -28.16 33.15
CA ASP A 22 -16.10 -29.48 33.31
C ASP A 22 -16.28 -30.59 32.22
N SER A 23 -15.26 -31.30 31.73
CA SER A 23 -14.15 -31.92 32.50
C SER A 23 -13.12 -32.70 31.62
N ALA A 24 -11.91 -32.90 32.17
CA ALA A 24 -10.96 -34.03 32.08
C ALA A 24 -10.53 -34.75 30.75
N LEU A 25 -9.22 -35.08 30.70
CA LEU A 25 -8.44 -35.88 29.71
C LEU A 25 -8.18 -37.34 30.23
N PRO A 26 -7.32 -38.21 29.61
CA PRO A 26 -7.25 -38.87 28.28
C PRO A 26 -7.16 -40.43 28.46
N PRO A 27 -6.22 -41.28 27.91
CA PRO A 27 -5.58 -41.45 26.57
C PRO A 27 -5.61 -42.93 25.99
N GLY A 28 -5.06 -43.16 24.77
CA GLY A 28 -4.49 -44.46 24.30
C GLY A 28 -5.30 -45.28 23.27
N VAL A 29 -4.75 -46.19 22.44
CA VAL A 29 -3.37 -46.69 22.14
C VAL A 29 -3.34 -47.40 20.75
N ASP A 30 -2.20 -47.41 20.00
CA ASP A 30 -1.67 -48.41 19.00
C ASP A 30 -2.56 -49.09 17.91
N ALA A 31 -2.09 -49.62 16.76
CA ALA A 31 -0.82 -49.61 16.00
C ALA A 31 -1.10 -50.09 14.52
N GLY A 32 -0.08 -50.12 13.63
CA GLY A 32 -0.19 -50.45 12.19
C GLY A 32 -0.46 -51.95 11.83
N PRO A 33 -0.15 -52.45 10.60
CA PRO A 33 0.86 -51.99 9.62
C PRO A 33 0.31 -51.75 8.18
N GLY A 34 1.18 -51.46 7.21
CA GLY A 34 0.85 -51.39 5.78
C GLY A 34 1.61 -52.39 4.91
N VAL A 35 1.23 -52.53 3.63
CA VAL A 35 2.05 -53.02 2.50
C VAL A 35 1.47 -52.59 1.14
N ASP A 36 2.38 -52.12 0.29
CA ASP A 36 2.50 -52.22 -1.17
C ASP A 36 1.42 -51.82 -2.20
N ALA A 37 1.97 -51.15 -3.22
CA ALA A 37 1.37 -50.58 -4.42
C ALA A 37 0.70 -51.58 -5.38
N PHE A 38 -0.26 -51.06 -6.15
CA PHE A 38 -0.79 -51.70 -7.36
C PHE A 38 -0.91 -50.66 -8.48
N VAL A 39 -0.38 -50.99 -9.67
CA VAL A 39 -0.47 -50.16 -10.90
C VAL A 39 -0.99 -51.04 -12.02
N PRO A 40 -2.14 -50.68 -12.63
CA PRO A 40 -2.28 -50.79 -14.09
C PRO A 40 -3.26 -49.74 -14.68
N PRO A 41 -3.49 -49.72 -16.00
CA PRO A 41 -2.51 -49.67 -17.08
C PRO A 41 -2.77 -48.44 -18.00
N GLY A 42 -1.85 -48.12 -18.90
CA GLY A 42 -2.14 -47.18 -19.99
C GLY A 42 -3.04 -47.80 -21.06
N VAL A 43 -3.95 -47.00 -21.64
CA VAL A 43 -4.69 -47.31 -22.88
C VAL A 43 -5.01 -46.03 -23.64
N ASP A 44 -5.09 -46.14 -24.96
CA ASP A 44 -4.94 -45.06 -25.92
C ASP A 44 -6.13 -44.08 -26.05
N ALA A 45 -5.83 -42.92 -26.64
CA ALA A 45 -6.82 -41.92 -27.05
C ALA A 45 -7.62 -42.37 -28.28
N GLY A 46 -8.94 -42.25 -28.22
CA GLY A 46 -9.87 -42.28 -29.35
C GLY A 46 -10.58 -40.92 -29.50
N PRO A 47 -10.94 -40.48 -30.72
CA PRO A 47 -11.40 -39.11 -30.96
C PRO A 47 -12.89 -38.88 -30.66
N ASP A 48 -13.21 -37.61 -30.40
CA ASP A 48 -14.55 -37.00 -30.47
C ASP A 48 -15.70 -37.66 -29.68
N ALA A 49 -15.53 -37.73 -28.36
CA ALA A 49 -16.68 -37.59 -27.46
C ALA A 49 -17.01 -36.09 -27.28
N ALA A 50 -18.16 -35.65 -27.77
CA ALA A 50 -18.63 -34.28 -27.54
C ALA A 50 -18.72 -33.99 -26.03
N PRO A 51 -18.12 -32.90 -25.50
CA PRO A 51 -18.13 -32.65 -24.05
C PRO A 51 -19.56 -32.42 -23.54
N ALA A 52 -19.82 -32.86 -22.31
CA ALA A 52 -21.08 -32.64 -21.61
C ALA A 52 -21.50 -31.15 -21.62
N PRO A 53 -22.82 -30.85 -21.62
CA PRO A 53 -23.30 -29.47 -21.59
C PRO A 53 -22.80 -28.75 -20.34
N LEU A 54 -22.14 -27.62 -20.55
CA LEU A 54 -21.73 -26.73 -19.47
C LEU A 54 -22.99 -26.03 -18.93
N ALA A 55 -23.23 -26.15 -17.63
CA ALA A 55 -24.43 -25.61 -16.98
C ALA A 55 -24.12 -24.33 -16.21
N CYS A 56 -25.13 -23.46 -16.12
CA CYS A 56 -25.13 -22.27 -15.28
C CYS A 56 -26.38 -22.26 -14.42
N ASP A 57 -26.24 -21.81 -13.16
CA ASP A 57 -27.36 -21.50 -12.26
C ASP A 57 -28.29 -20.48 -12.96
N GLU A 58 -29.61 -20.64 -12.82
CA GLU A 58 -30.61 -19.82 -13.54
C GLU A 58 -30.51 -18.33 -13.21
N ARG A 59 -29.86 -17.97 -12.09
CA ARG A 59 -29.57 -16.58 -11.69
C ARG A 59 -28.35 -15.97 -12.38
N PHE A 60 -27.56 -16.74 -13.14
CA PHE A 60 -26.47 -16.21 -13.98
C PHE A 60 -26.99 -15.76 -15.34
N THR A 61 -26.67 -14.52 -15.70
CA THR A 61 -26.63 -14.07 -17.10
C THR A 61 -25.18 -14.10 -17.57
N ALA A 62 -24.84 -15.03 -18.46
CA ALA A 62 -23.50 -15.19 -19.02
C ALA A 62 -23.57 -15.55 -20.52
N PRO A 63 -22.55 -15.20 -21.33
CA PRO A 63 -22.51 -15.61 -22.73
C PRO A 63 -22.29 -17.12 -22.86
N ALA A 64 -22.97 -17.75 -23.82
CA ALA A 64 -22.83 -19.19 -24.08
C ALA A 64 -21.40 -19.60 -24.50
N SER A 65 -20.64 -18.65 -25.06
CA SER A 65 -19.21 -18.77 -25.33
C SER A 65 -18.51 -17.41 -25.27
N ALA A 66 -17.23 -17.41 -24.91
CA ALA A 66 -16.33 -16.26 -24.98
C ALA A 66 -15.14 -16.56 -25.90
N ALA A 67 -14.34 -15.55 -26.27
CA ALA A 67 -13.12 -15.72 -27.05
C ALA A 67 -11.89 -15.42 -26.17
N ALA A 68 -10.81 -16.20 -26.35
CA ALA A 68 -9.60 -16.07 -25.53
C ALA A 68 -9.04 -14.64 -25.57
N GLY A 69 -8.74 -14.09 -24.39
CA GLY A 69 -8.24 -12.73 -24.21
C GLY A 69 -9.28 -11.61 -24.38
N VAL A 70 -10.50 -11.89 -24.85
CA VAL A 70 -11.53 -10.87 -25.11
C VAL A 70 -12.42 -10.68 -23.88
N PRO A 71 -12.42 -9.51 -23.21
CA PRO A 71 -13.26 -9.28 -22.04
C PRO A 71 -14.75 -9.42 -22.34
N PHE A 72 -15.47 -10.14 -21.48
CA PHE A 72 -16.93 -10.24 -21.50
C PHE A 72 -17.52 -9.97 -20.12
N THR A 73 -18.82 -9.76 -20.04
CA THR A 73 -19.55 -9.51 -18.79
C THR A 73 -20.40 -10.72 -18.39
N VAL A 74 -20.56 -10.90 -17.08
CA VAL A 74 -21.55 -11.79 -16.49
C VAL A 74 -22.29 -11.04 -15.40
N ALA A 75 -23.54 -11.38 -15.17
CA ALA A 75 -24.32 -10.86 -14.06
C ALA A 75 -24.91 -11.99 -13.22
N PHE A 76 -25.10 -11.72 -11.93
CA PHE A 76 -25.85 -12.57 -11.01
C PHE A 76 -27.01 -11.77 -10.43
N THR A 77 -28.20 -12.36 -10.38
CA THR A 77 -29.43 -11.70 -9.95
C THR A 77 -30.11 -12.45 -8.80
N ASP A 78 -30.41 -11.79 -7.69
CA ASP A 78 -31.03 -12.39 -6.50
C ASP A 78 -31.99 -11.41 -5.81
N ASP A 79 -33.08 -11.90 -5.22
CA ASP A 79 -34.02 -11.05 -4.45
C ASP A 79 -33.42 -10.55 -3.13
N THR A 80 -32.38 -11.23 -2.63
CA THR A 80 -31.69 -10.91 -1.38
C THR A 80 -30.53 -9.93 -1.64
N GLY A 81 -30.52 -8.78 -0.97
CA GLY A 81 -29.38 -7.86 -1.05
C GLY A 81 -28.20 -8.35 -0.20
N TRP A 82 -27.17 -8.89 -0.85
CA TRP A 82 -25.98 -9.44 -0.19
C TRP A 82 -24.89 -8.39 0.07
N ALA A 83 -24.16 -8.53 1.17
CA ALA A 83 -22.95 -7.78 1.47
C ALA A 83 -21.69 -8.52 1.01
N HIS A 84 -20.61 -7.78 0.76
CA HIS A 84 -19.30 -8.33 0.38
C HIS A 84 -19.35 -9.37 -0.76
N ILE A 85 -20.11 -9.01 -1.80
CA ILE A 85 -20.24 -9.74 -3.06
C ILE A 85 -18.90 -10.00 -3.73
N GLY A 86 -18.77 -11.18 -4.33
CA GLY A 86 -17.59 -11.61 -5.06
C GLY A 86 -17.95 -12.45 -6.28
N LEU A 87 -17.05 -12.46 -7.25
CA LEU A 87 -17.03 -13.46 -8.32
C LEU A 87 -15.65 -14.08 -8.31
N GLU A 88 -15.58 -15.39 -8.12
CA GLU A 88 -14.38 -16.18 -8.34
C GLU A 88 -14.40 -16.69 -9.78
N ALA A 89 -13.25 -16.65 -10.46
CA ALA A 89 -13.09 -17.21 -11.79
C ALA A 89 -11.89 -18.17 -11.80
N SER A 90 -12.06 -19.35 -12.39
CA SER A 90 -11.02 -20.37 -12.48
C SER A 90 -11.05 -21.07 -13.84
N GLY A 91 -9.87 -21.22 -14.45
CA GLY A 91 -9.72 -21.69 -15.83
C GLY A 91 -8.36 -21.27 -16.39
N ALA A 92 -8.13 -21.56 -17.67
CA ALA A 92 -6.90 -21.16 -18.34
C ALA A 92 -6.79 -19.63 -18.45
N GLY A 93 -5.55 -19.09 -18.39
CA GLY A 93 -5.23 -17.68 -18.66
C GLY A 93 -4.97 -16.77 -17.45
N ALA A 94 -5.23 -17.23 -16.22
CA ALA A 94 -5.34 -16.41 -15.00
C ALA A 94 -6.55 -15.44 -15.03
N PRO A 95 -7.79 -15.99 -15.07
CA PRO A 95 -9.00 -15.19 -15.23
C PRO A 95 -9.22 -14.24 -14.04
N ALA A 96 -9.39 -12.96 -14.35
CA ALA A 96 -9.55 -11.88 -13.39
C ALA A 96 -10.94 -11.23 -13.57
N PRO A 97 -11.90 -11.52 -12.66
CA PRO A 97 -13.17 -10.83 -12.60
C PRO A 97 -13.03 -9.49 -11.85
N SER A 98 -13.71 -8.45 -12.33
CA SER A 98 -13.83 -7.16 -11.66
C SER A 98 -15.28 -6.70 -11.68
N LEU A 99 -15.84 -6.30 -10.54
CA LEU A 99 -17.17 -5.71 -10.46
C LEU A 99 -17.25 -4.47 -11.36
N GLU A 100 -18.31 -4.37 -12.16
CA GLU A 100 -18.52 -3.30 -13.14
C GLU A 100 -19.81 -2.51 -12.86
N ASP A 101 -20.86 -3.13 -12.31
CA ASP A 101 -22.12 -2.45 -11.93
C ASP A 101 -22.88 -3.16 -10.80
N ILE A 102 -23.68 -2.38 -10.05
CA ILE A 102 -24.65 -2.86 -9.06
C ILE A 102 -26.01 -2.17 -9.31
N ALA A 103 -26.98 -2.92 -9.84
CA ALA A 103 -28.37 -2.50 -9.86
C ALA A 103 -29.03 -2.79 -8.49
N GLY A 104 -29.41 -1.73 -7.78
CA GLY A 104 -30.00 -1.81 -6.44
C GLY A 104 -31.54 -1.93 -6.42
N GLY A 105 -32.04 -2.65 -5.42
CA GLY A 105 -33.46 -2.98 -5.23
C GLY A 105 -33.77 -4.41 -5.72
N PRO A 106 -34.80 -5.09 -5.17
CA PRO A 106 -35.09 -6.48 -5.54
C PRO A 106 -35.76 -6.57 -6.93
N PRO A 107 -35.28 -7.46 -7.83
CA PRO A 107 -34.11 -8.32 -7.66
C PRO A 107 -32.80 -7.54 -7.89
N TYR A 108 -31.86 -7.68 -6.96
CA TYR A 108 -30.54 -7.05 -7.04
C TYR A 108 -29.74 -7.72 -8.15
N THR A 109 -28.99 -6.95 -8.93
CA THR A 109 -28.14 -7.51 -9.99
C THR A 109 -26.73 -6.96 -9.90
N TRP A 110 -25.75 -7.86 -9.89
CA TRP A 110 -24.33 -7.53 -9.83
C TRP A 110 -23.63 -7.97 -11.10
N THR A 111 -23.06 -7.01 -11.83
CA THR A 111 -22.38 -7.26 -13.11
C THR A 111 -20.88 -7.24 -12.90
N TYR A 112 -20.20 -8.29 -13.36
CA TYR A 112 -18.74 -8.43 -13.33
C TYR A 112 -18.19 -8.56 -14.75
N ARG A 113 -17.07 -7.91 -15.00
CA ARG A 113 -16.28 -8.07 -16.21
C ARG A 113 -15.16 -9.07 -16.00
N VAL A 114 -15.09 -10.09 -16.83
CA VAL A 114 -14.06 -11.13 -16.74
C VAL A 114 -13.00 -10.91 -17.82
N ARG A 115 -11.73 -10.80 -17.39
CA ARG A 115 -10.54 -10.60 -18.23
C ARG A 115 -9.55 -11.75 -18.02
N GLY A 116 -8.45 -11.79 -18.78
CA GLY A 116 -7.35 -12.73 -18.53
C GLY A 116 -7.73 -14.20 -18.65
N HIS A 117 -8.65 -14.58 -19.53
CA HIS A 117 -9.01 -15.98 -19.75
C HIS A 117 -8.50 -16.47 -21.11
N ALA A 118 -8.01 -17.70 -21.16
CA ALA A 118 -7.52 -18.36 -22.36
C ALA A 118 -8.45 -19.51 -22.79
N ALA A 119 -8.20 -20.08 -23.97
CA ALA A 119 -9.02 -21.14 -24.55
C ALA A 119 -9.18 -22.33 -23.58
N GLY A 120 -10.41 -22.82 -23.42
CA GLY A 120 -10.73 -23.88 -22.44
C GLY A 120 -12.14 -23.75 -21.85
N VAL A 121 -12.34 -24.38 -20.69
CA VAL A 121 -13.54 -24.18 -19.86
C VAL A 121 -13.19 -23.20 -18.74
N LEU A 122 -14.03 -22.19 -18.57
CA LEU A 122 -13.92 -21.21 -17.50
C LEU A 122 -15.08 -21.43 -16.53
N THR A 123 -14.76 -21.65 -15.26
CA THR A 123 -15.72 -21.80 -14.16
C THR A 123 -15.81 -20.50 -13.38
N LEU A 124 -17.02 -20.04 -13.16
CA LEU A 124 -17.37 -18.80 -12.48
C LEU A 124 -18.22 -19.15 -11.25
N VAL A 125 -17.90 -18.62 -10.08
CA VAL A 125 -18.60 -18.88 -8.82
C VAL A 125 -18.93 -17.55 -8.15
N PHE A 126 -20.22 -17.26 -7.96
CA PHE A 126 -20.66 -16.04 -7.30
C PHE A 126 -20.72 -16.27 -5.79
N THR A 127 -20.21 -15.31 -5.01
CA THR A 127 -20.08 -15.40 -3.56
C THR A 127 -20.56 -14.13 -2.86
N ALA A 128 -20.82 -14.23 -1.56
CA ALA A 128 -21.10 -13.15 -0.64
C ALA A 128 -20.33 -13.36 0.67
N ASP A 129 -20.44 -12.40 1.60
CA ASP A 129 -19.88 -12.50 2.95
C ASP A 129 -18.36 -12.78 2.94
N MET A 130 -17.63 -12.06 2.09
CA MET A 130 -16.19 -12.23 1.84
C MET A 130 -15.79 -13.64 1.38
N GLY A 131 -16.64 -14.30 0.58
CA GLY A 131 -16.38 -15.64 0.05
C GLY A 131 -16.91 -16.77 0.93
N ALA A 132 -17.40 -16.48 2.14
CA ALA A 132 -17.95 -17.51 3.04
C ALA A 132 -19.26 -18.13 2.50
N THR A 133 -20.07 -17.33 1.79
CA THR A 133 -21.37 -17.76 1.26
C THR A 133 -21.27 -17.95 -0.26
N ARG A 134 -21.36 -19.19 -0.75
CA ARG A 134 -21.42 -19.49 -2.19
C ARG A 134 -22.86 -19.41 -2.70
N LEU A 135 -23.14 -18.44 -3.56
CA LEU A 135 -24.49 -18.15 -4.04
C LEU A 135 -24.89 -18.94 -5.30
N GLY A 136 -23.97 -19.12 -6.25
CA GLY A 136 -24.24 -19.86 -7.49
C GLY A 136 -22.98 -20.10 -8.33
N ALA A 137 -23.10 -20.79 -9.46
CA ALA A 137 -21.98 -20.98 -10.40
C ALA A 137 -22.41 -21.16 -11.86
N CYS A 138 -21.47 -20.91 -12.77
CA CYS A 138 -21.64 -21.02 -14.20
C CYS A 138 -20.35 -21.50 -14.88
N GLN A 139 -20.46 -22.36 -15.88
CA GLN A 139 -19.33 -22.76 -16.73
C GLN A 139 -19.56 -22.30 -18.16
N ILE A 140 -18.55 -21.64 -18.74
CA ILE A 140 -18.59 -21.20 -20.14
C ILE A 140 -17.40 -21.77 -20.93
N ARG A 141 -17.57 -21.88 -22.25
CA ARG A 141 -16.49 -22.30 -23.16
C ARG A 141 -15.81 -21.08 -23.76
N VAL A 142 -14.48 -21.03 -23.66
CA VAL A 142 -13.63 -20.02 -24.28
C VAL A 142 -13.02 -20.60 -25.56
N SER A 143 -13.31 -20.00 -26.72
CA SER A 143 -12.71 -20.38 -28.01
C SER A 143 -11.28 -19.84 -28.15
N GLY A 144 -10.40 -20.59 -28.82
CA GLY A 144 -9.05 -20.15 -29.15
C GLY A 144 -8.97 -19.22 -30.37
N ASP A 145 -10.02 -19.21 -31.20
CA ASP A 145 -10.07 -18.38 -32.40
C ASP A 145 -10.38 -16.92 -32.02
N ALA A 146 -9.47 -16.01 -32.37
CA ALA A 146 -9.72 -14.58 -32.30
C ALA A 146 -10.75 -14.16 -33.38
N PRO A 147 -11.66 -13.21 -33.09
CA PRO A 147 -12.52 -12.63 -34.12
C PRO A 147 -11.69 -12.05 -35.28
N PRO A 148 -12.10 -12.21 -36.56
CA PRO A 148 -11.33 -11.68 -37.68
C PRO A 148 -11.29 -10.15 -37.63
N GLY A 149 -10.11 -9.55 -37.39
CA GLY A 149 -9.97 -8.09 -37.47
C GLY A 149 -8.90 -7.39 -36.61
N MET A 150 -8.07 -8.09 -35.84
CA MET A 150 -6.90 -7.47 -35.18
C MET A 150 -5.63 -8.29 -35.47
N ASP A 151 -4.64 -7.65 -36.09
CA ASP A 151 -3.34 -8.26 -36.37
C ASP A 151 -2.63 -8.65 -35.07
N ALA A 152 -2.21 -9.91 -34.99
CA ALA A 152 -1.45 -10.42 -33.86
C ALA A 152 -0.02 -9.85 -33.88
N GLY A 153 0.35 -9.16 -32.80
CA GLY A 153 1.72 -8.66 -32.61
C GLY A 153 2.75 -9.80 -32.65
N THR A 154 3.86 -9.54 -33.31
CA THR A 154 4.96 -10.49 -33.55
C THR A 154 5.53 -11.05 -32.24
N PRO A 155 5.87 -12.34 -32.13
CA PRO A 155 6.46 -12.90 -30.91
C PRO A 155 7.79 -12.22 -30.57
N MET A 156 7.95 -11.76 -29.32
CA MET A 156 9.25 -11.28 -28.84
C MET A 156 10.16 -12.46 -28.52
N ASP A 157 11.28 -12.53 -29.22
CA ASP A 157 12.39 -13.43 -28.93
C ASP A 157 13.19 -12.94 -27.71
N ALA A 158 13.86 -13.87 -27.02
CA ALA A 158 14.56 -13.59 -25.78
C ALA A 158 16.00 -13.10 -26.04
N GLY A 159 16.25 -11.81 -25.78
CA GLY A 159 17.59 -11.33 -25.43
C GLY A 159 18.15 -10.17 -26.25
N THR A 160 17.95 -8.94 -25.76
CA THR A 160 19.01 -7.92 -25.62
C THR A 160 18.47 -6.77 -24.75
N PRO A 161 19.30 -6.07 -23.95
CA PRO A 161 18.82 -4.95 -23.18
C PRO A 161 18.50 -3.77 -24.12
N ALA A 162 17.23 -3.39 -24.20
CA ALA A 162 16.81 -2.21 -24.94
C ALA A 162 17.42 -0.96 -24.31
N VAL A 163 18.17 -0.18 -25.11
CA VAL A 163 18.61 1.16 -24.73
C VAL A 163 17.41 2.09 -24.86
N ASP A 164 16.60 2.13 -23.81
CA ASP A 164 15.30 2.80 -23.83
C ASP A 164 15.48 4.32 -23.74
N GLY A 165 15.51 4.98 -24.90
CA GLY A 165 15.71 6.42 -25.07
C GLY A 165 14.44 7.25 -24.89
N GLY A 166 13.53 6.81 -24.01
CA GLY A 166 12.30 7.54 -23.70
C GLY A 166 12.57 8.91 -23.06
N PRO A 167 11.63 9.87 -23.17
CA PRO A 167 11.74 11.12 -22.43
C PRO A 167 11.77 10.84 -20.92
N GLY A 168 12.75 11.43 -20.22
CA GLY A 168 12.87 11.32 -18.76
C GLY A 168 11.67 11.92 -18.02
N ALA A 169 11.56 11.61 -16.73
CA ALA A 169 10.40 11.98 -15.91
C ALA A 169 10.03 13.48 -16.03
N PRO A 170 8.78 13.83 -16.36
CA PRO A 170 8.34 15.22 -16.51
C PRO A 170 8.45 16.03 -15.22
N THR A 171 9.48 16.88 -15.12
CA THR A 171 9.81 17.64 -13.90
C THR A 171 8.81 18.77 -13.58
N GLY A 172 8.92 19.32 -12.38
CA GLY A 172 8.25 20.55 -11.94
C GLY A 172 6.83 20.37 -11.38
N ASN A 173 6.21 19.21 -11.58
CA ASN A 173 4.97 18.86 -10.89
C ASN A 173 5.29 18.38 -9.47
N ARG A 174 4.57 18.91 -8.47
CA ARG A 174 4.74 18.58 -7.03
C ARG A 174 3.51 17.89 -6.43
N PHE A 175 2.42 17.81 -7.18
CA PHE A 175 1.15 17.26 -6.68
C PHE A 175 1.23 15.73 -6.58
N GLY A 176 0.52 15.16 -5.62
CA GLY A 176 0.48 13.74 -5.37
C GLY A 176 -0.53 13.36 -4.30
N ILE A 177 -0.60 12.06 -3.99
CA ILE A 177 -1.52 11.50 -2.98
C ILE A 177 -1.00 10.15 -2.46
N GLY A 178 -1.32 9.80 -1.22
CA GLY A 178 -0.96 8.50 -0.61
C GLY A 178 -2.10 7.48 -0.57
N PHE A 179 -1.73 6.20 -0.66
CA PHE A 179 -2.63 5.05 -0.55
C PHE A 179 -2.32 4.23 0.72
N VAL A 180 -3.35 3.58 1.28
CA VAL A 180 -3.20 2.57 2.34
C VAL A 180 -2.88 1.20 1.70
N GLY A 181 -1.73 1.07 1.04
CA GLY A 181 -1.30 -0.17 0.40
C GLY A 181 -0.58 -0.01 -0.95
N PRO A 182 -0.43 -1.10 -1.73
CA PRO A 182 0.23 -1.08 -3.05
C PRO A 182 -0.62 -0.40 -4.15
N GLY A 183 -1.90 -0.18 -3.88
CA GLY A 183 -2.86 0.42 -4.81
C GLY A 183 -3.48 -0.57 -5.80
N ASN A 184 -4.48 -0.09 -6.53
CA ASN A 184 -5.10 -0.81 -7.65
C ASN A 184 -5.28 0.13 -8.85
N THR A 185 -5.71 -0.41 -10.00
CA THR A 185 -5.90 0.33 -11.25
C THR A 185 -6.76 1.60 -11.07
N SER A 186 -7.90 1.49 -10.36
CA SER A 186 -8.83 2.62 -10.16
C SER A 186 -8.23 3.69 -9.25
N GLN A 187 -7.53 3.29 -8.18
CA GLN A 187 -6.81 4.24 -7.32
C GLN A 187 -5.68 4.95 -8.07
N LEU A 188 -4.96 4.24 -8.95
CA LEU A 188 -3.95 4.84 -9.82
C LEU A 188 -4.57 5.77 -10.88
N ASP A 189 -5.74 5.44 -11.43
CA ASP A 189 -6.49 6.34 -12.34
C ASP A 189 -6.93 7.62 -11.63
N MET A 190 -7.42 7.53 -10.39
CA MET A 190 -7.78 8.69 -9.57
C MET A 190 -6.55 9.52 -9.17
N ALA A 191 -5.44 8.87 -8.82
CA ALA A 191 -4.17 9.56 -8.58
C ALA A 191 -3.64 10.25 -9.85
N ALA A 192 -3.85 9.67 -11.03
CA ALA A 192 -3.50 10.29 -12.30
C ALA A 192 -4.39 11.51 -12.61
N ASP A 193 -5.71 11.42 -12.43
CA ASP A 193 -6.61 12.59 -12.59
C ASP A 193 -6.24 13.71 -11.62
N LEU A 194 -5.89 13.39 -10.37
CA LEU A 194 -5.54 14.35 -9.32
C LEU A 194 -4.15 14.98 -9.47
N ALA A 195 -3.11 14.15 -9.61
CA ALA A 195 -1.70 14.56 -9.58
C ALA A 195 -1.16 14.87 -10.98
N GLY A 196 -1.61 14.15 -12.01
CA GLY A 196 -1.28 14.40 -13.41
C GLY A 196 0.14 13.97 -13.81
N PRO A 197 0.53 14.15 -15.09
CA PRO A 197 1.83 13.71 -15.57
C PRO A 197 2.99 14.34 -14.79
N GLY A 198 3.94 13.52 -14.36
CA GLY A 198 5.05 13.89 -13.48
C GLY A 198 4.68 14.10 -12.01
N GLY A 199 3.41 13.88 -11.63
CA GLY A 199 2.96 13.91 -10.24
C GLY A 199 3.38 12.64 -9.49
N TYR A 200 3.22 12.64 -8.17
CA TYR A 200 3.71 11.57 -7.30
C TYR A 200 2.57 10.69 -6.76
N VAL A 201 2.87 9.43 -6.50
CA VAL A 201 1.97 8.52 -5.79
C VAL A 201 2.71 7.78 -4.69
N LYS A 202 2.16 7.87 -3.47
CA LYS A 202 2.71 7.20 -2.30
C LYS A 202 2.07 5.83 -2.12
N LEU A 203 2.87 4.78 -2.23
CA LEU A 203 2.46 3.36 -2.12
C LEU A 203 3.10 2.70 -0.90
N ILE A 204 2.54 1.57 -0.46
CA ILE A 204 3.06 0.75 0.64
C ILE A 204 3.19 -0.71 0.17
N PHE A 205 4.42 -1.23 0.18
CA PHE A 205 4.72 -2.64 -0.08
C PHE A 205 5.01 -3.34 1.25
N VAL A 206 4.12 -4.24 1.66
CA VAL A 206 4.15 -4.91 2.98
C VAL A 206 4.73 -6.32 2.93
N GLY A 207 5.26 -6.81 4.04
CA GLY A 207 5.91 -8.12 4.12
C GLY A 207 7.34 -8.12 3.57
N VAL A 208 7.96 -6.94 3.46
CA VAL A 208 9.39 -6.82 3.19
C VAL A 208 10.16 -7.32 4.41
N ARG A 209 11.02 -8.32 4.19
CA ARG A 209 11.76 -9.04 5.22
C ARG A 209 13.06 -9.64 4.66
N PRO A 210 14.04 -10.03 5.49
CA PRO A 210 15.28 -10.64 5.02
C PRO A 210 15.04 -11.90 4.17
N GLY A 211 15.90 -12.13 3.18
CA GLY A 211 15.89 -13.33 2.34
C GLY A 211 14.93 -13.31 1.14
N MET A 212 14.23 -12.20 0.86
CA MET A 212 13.48 -12.05 -0.39
C MET A 212 14.41 -11.97 -1.60
N SER A 213 14.05 -12.66 -2.68
CA SER A 213 14.79 -12.73 -3.94
C SER A 213 14.29 -11.77 -5.03
N GLY A 214 13.18 -11.07 -4.81
CA GLY A 214 12.56 -10.17 -5.77
C GLY A 214 11.24 -9.56 -5.27
N PRO A 215 10.59 -8.71 -6.08
CA PRO A 215 9.25 -8.17 -5.80
C PRO A 215 8.16 -9.23 -6.01
N THR A 216 6.96 -8.97 -5.49
CA THR A 216 5.76 -9.73 -5.87
C THR A 216 5.26 -9.32 -7.27
N GLU A 217 4.48 -10.17 -7.93
CA GLU A 217 3.84 -9.84 -9.22
C GLU A 217 2.92 -8.61 -9.12
N GLU A 218 2.28 -8.41 -7.96
CA GLU A 218 1.49 -7.22 -7.68
C GLU A 218 2.36 -5.96 -7.71
N TRP A 219 3.51 -5.96 -7.03
CA TRP A 219 4.39 -4.80 -6.97
C TRP A 219 4.96 -4.45 -8.35
N VAL A 220 5.31 -5.47 -9.15
CA VAL A 220 5.67 -5.30 -10.56
C VAL A 220 4.54 -4.64 -11.35
N ARG A 221 3.30 -5.13 -11.18
CA ARG A 221 2.10 -4.62 -11.87
C ARG A 221 1.79 -3.17 -11.50
N VAL A 222 1.68 -2.84 -10.21
CA VAL A 222 1.30 -1.48 -9.77
C VAL A 222 2.41 -0.46 -10.06
N THR A 223 3.68 -0.85 -9.97
CA THR A 223 4.82 0.01 -10.36
C THR A 223 4.75 0.35 -11.84
N ARG A 224 4.49 -0.65 -12.70
CA ARG A 224 4.29 -0.41 -14.14
C ARG A 224 3.11 0.52 -14.40
N GLN A 225 1.96 0.23 -13.79
CA GLN A 225 0.73 1.01 -13.97
C GLN A 225 0.87 2.47 -13.51
N ALA A 226 1.68 2.76 -12.49
CA ALA A 226 2.00 4.12 -12.08
C ALA A 226 2.79 4.86 -13.18
N TYR A 227 3.86 4.26 -13.71
CA TYR A 227 4.65 4.86 -14.78
C TYR A 227 3.89 4.97 -16.11
N GLU A 228 3.01 4.03 -16.45
CA GLU A 228 2.09 4.11 -17.60
C GLU A 228 1.15 5.32 -17.53
N ARG A 229 0.85 5.81 -16.32
CA ARG A 229 0.07 7.03 -16.05
C ARG A 229 0.94 8.29 -15.90
N GLY A 230 2.26 8.16 -16.06
CA GLY A 230 3.23 9.21 -15.85
C GLY A 230 3.38 9.62 -14.38
N LEU A 231 2.97 8.79 -13.42
CA LEU A 231 3.17 9.01 -11.99
C LEU A 231 4.55 8.54 -11.55
N ILE A 232 5.12 9.23 -10.55
CA ILE A 232 6.39 8.90 -9.90
C ILE A 232 6.10 8.17 -8.58
N PRO A 233 6.46 6.89 -8.43
CA PRO A 233 6.27 6.15 -7.19
C PRO A 233 7.21 6.64 -6.07
N VAL A 234 6.62 6.82 -4.89
CA VAL A 234 7.32 6.89 -3.59
C VAL A 234 6.79 5.74 -2.74
N VAL A 235 7.63 4.77 -2.42
CA VAL A 235 7.16 3.48 -1.89
C VAL A 235 7.76 3.20 -0.52
N ARG A 236 6.88 3.10 0.50
CA ARG A 236 7.24 2.55 1.82
C ARG A 236 7.47 1.05 1.66
N PHE A 237 8.67 0.59 1.98
CA PHE A 237 8.93 -0.83 2.17
C PHE A 237 8.70 -1.14 3.66
N ALA A 238 7.68 -1.94 3.93
CA ALA A 238 7.14 -2.20 5.27
C ALA A 238 7.23 -3.68 5.64
N PRO A 239 7.26 -4.02 6.94
CA PRO A 239 6.99 -5.38 7.42
C PRO A 239 5.57 -5.84 7.04
N ASP A 240 5.19 -7.06 7.42
CA ASP A 240 3.79 -7.51 7.30
C ASP A 240 2.85 -6.57 8.10
N TRP A 241 1.59 -6.38 7.66
CA TRP A 241 0.66 -5.46 8.34
C TRP A 241 0.50 -5.81 9.83
N GLY A 242 0.71 -4.81 10.70
CA GLY A 242 0.67 -4.98 12.15
C GLY A 242 1.94 -5.56 12.77
N ASP A 243 2.92 -6.04 11.99
CA ASP A 243 4.21 -6.47 12.55
C ASP A 243 5.12 -5.29 12.85
N ARG A 244 5.04 -4.86 14.10
CA ARG A 244 5.83 -3.79 14.71
C ARG A 244 7.24 -4.21 15.16
N ARG A 245 7.65 -5.46 14.95
CA ARG A 245 8.94 -6.00 15.45
C ARG A 245 10.08 -5.86 14.45
N VAL A 246 10.15 -4.73 13.74
CA VAL A 246 11.15 -4.47 12.68
C VAL A 246 12.59 -4.65 13.15
N ARG A 247 12.91 -4.32 14.42
CA ARG A 247 14.24 -4.56 15.00
C ARG A 247 14.69 -6.03 14.96
N ASN A 248 13.75 -6.97 14.96
CA ASN A 248 14.04 -8.41 14.89
C ASN A 248 14.42 -8.87 13.48
N GLN A 249 14.31 -8.00 12.47
CA GLN A 249 14.84 -8.22 11.11
C GLN A 249 16.34 -7.88 10.99
N SER A 250 16.98 -7.45 12.08
CA SER A 250 18.44 -7.30 12.15
C SER A 250 19.14 -8.66 12.14
N ASP A 251 20.33 -8.72 11.54
CA ASP A 251 21.08 -9.96 11.26
C ASP A 251 21.40 -10.77 12.53
N SER A 252 21.49 -10.12 13.69
CA SER A 252 21.77 -10.75 14.99
C SER A 252 20.65 -10.59 16.03
N GLY A 253 19.54 -9.92 15.68
CA GLY A 253 18.48 -9.55 16.61
C GLY A 253 18.81 -8.42 17.59
N ASP A 254 20.02 -7.86 17.53
CA ASP A 254 20.45 -6.73 18.35
C ASP A 254 19.91 -5.38 17.86
N GLY A 255 19.56 -5.26 16.58
CA GLY A 255 19.11 -4.02 15.96
C GLY A 255 20.21 -3.14 15.38
N LEU A 256 21.47 -3.62 15.22
CA LEU A 256 22.60 -2.78 14.78
C LEU A 256 23.16 -3.12 13.38
N ALA A 257 22.75 -4.25 12.78
CA ALA A 257 23.09 -4.62 11.41
C ALA A 257 21.87 -5.23 10.70
N TYR A 258 21.59 -4.80 9.48
CA TYR A 258 20.41 -5.19 8.67
C TYR A 258 20.81 -5.61 7.26
N THR A 259 21.97 -6.22 7.08
CA THR A 259 22.52 -6.55 5.75
C THR A 259 21.65 -7.55 5.00
N GLY A 260 21.00 -8.49 5.70
CA GLY A 260 20.04 -9.43 5.10
C GLY A 260 18.76 -8.75 4.61
N LEU A 261 18.27 -7.73 5.33
CA LEU A 261 17.12 -6.92 4.91
C LEU A 261 17.49 -5.98 3.74
N ALA A 262 18.65 -5.34 3.82
CA ALA A 262 19.18 -4.48 2.78
C ALA A 262 19.39 -5.23 1.44
N ALA A 263 19.83 -6.49 1.49
CA ALA A 263 19.90 -7.35 0.32
C ALA A 263 18.51 -7.60 -0.30
N SER A 264 17.47 -7.77 0.52
CA SER A 264 16.09 -7.91 0.05
C SER A 264 15.54 -6.63 -0.61
N TYR A 265 15.84 -5.45 -0.05
CA TYR A 265 15.50 -4.18 -0.69
C TYR A 265 16.11 -4.08 -2.11
N VAL A 266 17.39 -4.40 -2.26
CA VAL A 266 18.07 -4.43 -3.57
C VAL A 266 17.50 -5.48 -4.52
N ALA A 267 17.14 -6.67 -4.02
CA ALA A 267 16.54 -7.72 -4.83
C ALA A 267 15.15 -7.32 -5.35
N ILE A 268 14.32 -6.69 -4.52
CA ILE A 268 13.02 -6.12 -4.89
C ILE A 268 13.22 -5.08 -6.01
N LEU A 269 14.09 -4.08 -5.79
CA LEU A 269 14.33 -2.98 -6.73
C LEU A 269 14.82 -3.45 -8.11
N ARG A 270 15.66 -4.48 -8.16
CA ARG A 270 16.16 -5.07 -9.41
C ARG A 270 15.06 -5.76 -10.23
N GLY A 271 13.99 -6.23 -9.60
CA GLY A 271 12.86 -6.86 -10.29
C GLY A 271 11.74 -5.89 -10.68
N LEU A 272 11.78 -4.63 -10.24
CA LEU A 272 10.72 -3.66 -10.54
C LEU A 272 10.89 -3.02 -11.94
N PRO A 273 9.79 -2.84 -12.71
CA PRO A 273 9.83 -2.30 -14.07
C PRO A 273 9.91 -0.77 -14.06
N ILE A 274 11.06 -0.24 -13.63
CA ILE A 274 11.33 1.21 -13.53
C ILE A 274 11.92 1.71 -14.87
N PRO A 275 11.30 2.66 -15.58
CA PRO A 275 11.82 3.15 -16.85
C PRO A 275 13.20 3.84 -16.73
N THR A 276 13.98 3.83 -17.80
CA THR A 276 15.23 4.60 -17.89
C THR A 276 14.94 6.10 -17.74
N GLY A 277 15.72 6.79 -16.90
CA GLY A 277 15.54 8.23 -16.68
C GLY A 277 14.35 8.61 -15.79
N TRP A 278 13.70 7.64 -15.13
CA TRP A 278 12.65 7.87 -14.14
C TRP A 278 13.12 7.49 -12.73
N PRO A 279 12.83 8.29 -11.70
CA PRO A 279 13.17 7.97 -10.32
C PRO A 279 12.16 6.99 -9.71
N PHE A 280 12.64 6.20 -8.76
CA PHE A 280 11.84 5.40 -7.82
C PHE A 280 12.32 5.71 -6.41
N TYR A 281 11.48 6.31 -5.59
CA TYR A 281 11.84 6.67 -4.21
C TYR A 281 11.50 5.53 -3.26
N VAL A 282 12.50 5.09 -2.51
CA VAL A 282 12.42 4.01 -1.53
C VAL A 282 12.41 4.66 -0.15
N GLU A 283 11.26 4.57 0.50
CA GLU A 283 11.10 5.01 1.87
C GLU A 283 11.36 3.86 2.82
N VAL A 284 12.38 4.03 3.66
CA VAL A 284 12.89 2.99 4.57
C VAL A 284 12.11 3.02 5.87
N HIS A 285 11.08 2.16 5.95
CA HIS A 285 10.11 2.06 7.06
C HIS A 285 9.29 3.35 7.28
N ASN A 286 8.56 3.44 8.40
CA ASN A 286 7.65 4.55 8.74
C ASN A 286 7.66 4.82 10.24
N GLU A 287 7.60 6.08 10.64
CA GLU A 287 7.49 6.58 12.02
C GLU A 287 8.17 5.72 13.11
N PRO A 288 9.46 5.31 12.92
CA PRO A 288 10.18 4.48 13.89
C PRO A 288 10.28 5.12 15.28
N ASN A 289 10.02 6.42 15.40
CA ASN A 289 9.95 7.13 16.67
C ASN A 289 8.66 6.86 17.49
N LEU A 290 7.83 5.90 17.06
CA LEU A 290 6.60 5.45 17.73
C LEU A 290 6.61 3.94 18.05
N CYS A 291 6.10 3.57 19.23
CA CYS A 291 6.13 2.20 19.73
C CYS A 291 5.29 1.17 18.95
N TYR A 292 4.39 1.62 18.05
CA TYR A 292 3.63 0.74 17.18
C TYR A 292 4.32 0.48 15.82
N GLU A 293 5.36 1.24 15.46
CA GLU A 293 6.23 0.97 14.30
C GLU A 293 7.58 0.35 14.73
N TRP A 294 7.96 0.51 16.00
CA TRP A 294 9.21 -0.05 16.55
C TRP A 294 9.02 -0.62 17.97
N ALA A 295 8.83 -1.94 18.06
CA ALA A 295 8.62 -2.67 19.31
C ALA A 295 9.80 -3.59 19.69
N CYS A 296 9.91 -3.90 20.98
CA CYS A 296 10.85 -4.87 21.54
C CYS A 296 10.14 -6.03 22.24
N ASP A 297 10.78 -7.21 22.26
CA ASP A 297 10.33 -8.37 23.02
C ASP A 297 10.77 -8.30 24.49
N ARG A 298 10.03 -8.97 25.38
CA ARG A 298 10.36 -9.05 26.82
C ARG A 298 11.74 -9.68 27.05
N GLY A 299 12.44 -9.21 28.08
CA GLY A 299 13.77 -9.66 28.47
C GLY A 299 14.93 -9.11 27.63
N VAL A 300 14.66 -8.38 26.53
CA VAL A 300 15.71 -7.82 25.66
C VAL A 300 16.41 -6.62 26.31
N PHE A 301 15.67 -5.78 27.03
CA PHE A 301 16.20 -4.56 27.66
C PHE A 301 15.91 -4.53 29.18
N PRO A 302 16.79 -3.91 29.99
CA PRO A 302 16.56 -3.78 31.43
C PRO A 302 15.22 -3.12 31.77
N GLY A 303 14.44 -3.77 32.63
CA GLY A 303 13.11 -3.28 33.03
C GLY A 303 12.04 -3.38 31.95
N ASP A 304 12.25 -4.20 30.91
CA ASP A 304 11.33 -4.36 29.77
C ASP A 304 10.97 -3.02 29.09
N ARG A 305 11.95 -2.12 28.92
CA ARG A 305 11.78 -0.88 28.16
C ARG A 305 12.96 -0.58 27.24
N ILE A 306 12.66 -0.20 26.00
CA ILE A 306 13.62 0.38 25.05
C ILE A 306 13.50 1.91 25.08
N SER A 307 14.62 2.63 25.03
CA SER A 307 14.64 4.10 25.00
C SER A 307 14.52 4.65 23.57
N GLY A 308 14.02 5.88 23.42
CA GLY A 308 13.95 6.58 22.13
C GLY A 308 15.32 6.72 21.46
N ASP A 309 16.37 7.03 22.22
CA ASP A 309 17.76 7.05 21.73
C ASP A 309 18.23 5.68 21.22
N ARG A 310 17.80 4.57 21.85
CA ARG A 310 18.11 3.22 21.36
C ARG A 310 17.36 2.94 20.06
N ILE A 311 16.07 3.27 19.98
CA ILE A 311 15.28 3.12 18.75
C ILE A 311 15.91 3.93 17.60
N ALA A 312 16.32 5.17 17.88
CA ALA A 312 16.98 6.04 16.90
C ALA A 312 18.31 5.45 16.39
N LEU A 313 19.13 4.86 17.27
CA LEU A 313 20.35 4.14 16.88
C LEU A 313 20.06 2.89 16.02
N GLU A 314 19.06 2.09 16.42
CA GLU A 314 18.70 0.87 15.67
C GLU A 314 18.13 1.22 14.29
N TYR A 315 17.26 2.24 14.21
CA TYR A 315 16.71 2.73 12.94
C TYR A 315 17.78 3.39 12.05
N ALA A 316 18.69 4.21 12.61
CA ALA A 316 19.80 4.78 11.86
C ALA A 316 20.74 3.69 11.30
N SER A 317 20.86 2.56 12.00
CA SER A 317 21.63 1.40 11.52
C SER A 317 20.91 0.67 10.38
N MET A 318 19.59 0.50 10.45
CA MET A 318 18.78 0.00 9.33
C MET A 318 18.89 0.90 8.10
N LEU A 319 18.70 2.22 8.29
CA LEU A 319 18.77 3.21 7.22
C LEU A 319 20.17 3.26 6.57
N ARG A 320 21.25 3.14 7.37
CA ARG A 320 22.63 3.03 6.87
C ARG A 320 22.78 1.85 5.93
N ASP A 321 22.45 0.65 6.40
CA ASP A 321 22.73 -0.60 5.67
C ASP A 321 21.87 -0.70 4.40
N VAL A 322 20.60 -0.27 4.47
CA VAL A 322 19.71 -0.20 3.30
C VAL A 322 20.21 0.84 2.30
N ALA A 323 20.58 2.05 2.74
CA ALA A 323 21.07 3.09 1.84
C ALA A 323 22.37 2.68 1.14
N ASP A 324 23.33 2.14 1.90
CA ASP A 324 24.61 1.69 1.37
C ASP A 324 24.44 0.53 0.37
N ALA A 325 23.53 -0.42 0.62
CA ALA A 325 23.24 -1.50 -0.32
C ALA A 325 22.57 -0.99 -1.62
N ILE A 326 21.64 -0.04 -1.52
CA ILE A 326 20.96 0.56 -2.68
C ILE A 326 21.95 1.39 -3.50
N HIS A 327 22.73 2.27 -2.87
CA HIS A 327 23.73 3.10 -3.56
C HIS A 327 24.86 2.26 -4.17
N ALA A 328 25.26 1.15 -3.54
CA ALA A 328 26.23 0.20 -4.10
C ALA A 328 25.75 -0.50 -5.39
N THR A 329 24.47 -0.40 -5.77
CA THR A 329 24.01 -0.87 -7.09
C THR A 329 24.51 0.02 -8.24
N GLY A 330 24.84 1.29 -7.97
CA GLY A 330 25.19 2.29 -8.99
C GLY A 330 24.00 2.77 -9.84
N ASP A 331 22.77 2.35 -9.53
CA ASP A 331 21.59 2.69 -10.32
C ASP A 331 20.97 4.03 -9.88
N ALA A 332 21.19 5.06 -10.69
CA ALA A 332 20.71 6.42 -10.43
C ALA A 332 19.17 6.60 -10.47
N ARG A 333 18.41 5.55 -10.78
CA ARG A 333 16.94 5.54 -10.67
C ARG A 333 16.48 5.38 -9.21
N TYR A 334 17.21 4.60 -8.41
CA TYR A 334 16.85 4.35 -7.02
C TYR A 334 17.21 5.55 -6.14
N ARG A 335 16.27 6.03 -5.34
CA ARG A 335 16.45 7.20 -4.46
C ARG A 335 16.06 6.83 -3.04
N VAL A 336 17.00 7.01 -2.10
CA VAL A 336 16.81 6.60 -0.71
C VAL A 336 16.23 7.76 0.11
N VAL A 337 15.19 7.45 0.86
CA VAL A 337 14.46 8.38 1.73
C VAL A 337 14.32 7.73 3.11
N ASN A 338 14.48 8.51 4.19
CA ASN A 338 14.09 8.05 5.52
C ASN A 338 12.59 7.76 5.55
N GLY A 339 12.14 6.92 6.48
CA GLY A 339 10.75 6.89 6.89
C GLY A 339 10.38 8.24 7.51
N GLY A 340 9.22 8.77 7.14
CA GLY A 340 8.73 10.00 7.76
C GLY A 340 8.54 9.80 9.26
N LEU A 341 8.84 10.84 10.04
CA LEU A 341 8.78 10.79 11.49
C LEU A 341 7.53 11.50 12.00
N ALA A 342 6.81 10.87 12.92
CA ALA A 342 5.73 11.53 13.63
C ALA A 342 6.30 12.78 14.36
N PRO A 343 5.72 13.98 14.21
CA PRO A 343 6.34 15.19 14.76
C PRO A 343 6.54 15.14 16.30
N GLY A 344 5.65 14.46 17.01
CA GLY A 344 5.81 14.06 18.41
C GLY A 344 6.08 12.56 18.52
N GLY A 345 7.00 12.17 19.40
CA GLY A 345 7.42 10.78 19.60
C GLY A 345 7.76 10.42 21.05
N VAL A 346 8.39 9.25 21.20
CA VAL A 346 8.56 8.59 22.50
C VAL A 346 9.96 8.74 23.11
N ARG A 347 10.00 8.80 24.43
CA ARG A 347 11.20 8.66 25.26
C ARG A 347 11.49 7.19 25.58
N SER A 348 10.46 6.38 25.75
CA SER A 348 10.59 4.94 25.95
C SER A 348 9.34 4.16 25.55
N CYS A 349 9.53 2.92 25.09
CA CYS A 349 8.47 1.95 24.81
C CYS A 349 8.59 0.75 25.74
N GLU A 350 7.46 0.19 26.18
CA GLU A 350 7.41 -1.10 26.87
C GLU A 350 7.67 -2.25 25.89
N CYS A 351 8.53 -3.18 26.29
CA CYS A 351 8.83 -4.38 25.55
C CYS A 351 7.78 -5.46 25.83
N VAL A 352 6.78 -5.58 24.96
CA VAL A 352 5.70 -6.57 25.06
C VAL A 352 5.60 -7.47 23.82
N GLY A 353 6.59 -7.39 22.92
CA GLY A 353 6.60 -8.10 21.65
C GLY A 353 5.46 -7.67 20.74
N ALA A 354 4.64 -8.63 20.30
CA ALA A 354 3.53 -8.40 19.38
C ALA A 354 2.24 -7.82 20.03
N GLY A 355 2.12 -7.79 21.37
CA GLY A 355 0.97 -7.19 22.05
C GLY A 355 1.02 -5.66 22.10
N GLU A 356 0.00 -5.00 22.64
CA GLU A 356 0.04 -3.56 22.94
C GLU A 356 0.70 -3.29 24.31
N GLY A 357 1.46 -2.19 24.42
CA GLY A 357 2.27 -1.89 25.60
C GLY A 357 2.45 -0.38 25.82
N GLY A 358 2.77 0.01 27.06
CA GLY A 358 2.81 1.41 27.47
C GLY A 358 4.01 2.20 26.94
N PHE A 359 3.77 3.45 26.55
CA PHE A 359 4.82 4.38 26.10
C PHE A 359 5.00 5.56 27.07
N GLU A 360 6.20 6.13 27.07
CA GLU A 360 6.46 7.45 27.65
C GLU A 360 6.64 8.43 26.49
N ALA A 361 5.72 9.38 26.34
CA ALA A 361 5.84 10.44 25.35
C ALA A 361 6.82 11.53 25.80
N GLY A 362 7.39 12.28 24.87
CA GLY A 362 8.10 13.52 25.20
C GLY A 362 9.44 13.75 24.53
N ASN A 363 9.65 13.11 23.37
CA ASN A 363 10.63 13.51 22.38
C ASN A 363 9.90 14.10 21.17
N THR A 364 10.54 14.97 20.42
CA THR A 364 10.13 15.41 19.09
C THR A 364 10.82 14.56 18.02
N SER A 365 10.40 14.67 16.76
CA SER A 365 11.18 14.07 15.66
C SER A 365 12.61 14.65 15.60
N ARG A 366 12.82 15.92 15.98
CA ARG A 366 14.15 16.55 16.04
C ARG A 366 15.06 15.88 17.07
N ASP A 367 14.55 15.55 18.24
CA ASP A 367 15.31 14.81 19.27
C ASP A 367 15.72 13.43 18.76
N PHE A 368 14.82 12.76 18.03
CA PHE A 368 15.07 11.47 17.38
C PHE A 368 16.12 11.57 16.26
N LEU A 369 16.01 12.55 15.35
CA LEU A 369 17.00 12.82 14.30
C LEU A 369 18.39 13.13 14.89
N ALA A 370 18.43 13.93 15.96
CA ALA A 370 19.68 14.20 16.68
C ALA A 370 20.25 12.95 17.35
N ALA A 371 19.41 12.02 17.81
CA ALA A 371 19.84 10.73 18.35
C ALA A 371 20.34 9.77 17.25
N MET A 372 19.73 9.78 16.06
CA MET A 372 20.21 9.05 14.88
C MET A 372 21.62 9.49 14.51
N GLU A 373 21.89 10.80 14.41
CA GLU A 373 23.21 11.35 14.08
C GLU A 373 24.26 11.03 15.16
N ARG A 374 23.87 11.02 16.46
CA ARG A 374 24.76 10.56 17.54
C ARG A 374 25.09 9.06 17.43
N GLY A 375 24.12 8.25 17.04
CA GLY A 375 24.26 6.78 16.94
C GLY A 375 25.02 6.32 15.70
N VAL A 376 24.77 6.98 14.55
CA VAL A 376 25.42 6.72 13.27
C VAL A 376 25.81 8.07 12.64
N PRO A 377 27.00 8.61 12.96
CA PRO A 377 27.43 9.90 12.42
C PRO A 377 27.46 9.94 10.89
N GLY A 378 26.93 11.02 10.31
CA GLY A 378 26.81 11.22 8.89
C GLY A 378 25.67 10.43 8.22
N ILE A 379 24.74 9.83 8.98
CA ILE A 379 23.61 9.04 8.43
C ILE A 379 22.82 9.82 7.38
N PHE A 380 22.56 11.10 7.63
CA PHE A 380 21.79 11.95 6.71
C PHE A 380 22.55 12.37 5.44
N SER A 381 23.82 12.02 5.29
CA SER A 381 24.54 12.15 4.01
C SER A 381 24.12 11.10 2.99
N LYS A 382 23.48 10.01 3.43
CA LYS A 382 23.02 8.87 2.60
C LYS A 382 21.61 9.04 2.03
N LEU A 383 20.97 10.19 2.28
CA LEU A 383 19.62 10.49 1.78
C LEU A 383 19.68 11.26 0.45
N ASP A 384 18.92 10.78 -0.54
CA ASP A 384 18.63 11.47 -1.80
C ASP A 384 17.54 12.54 -1.61
N ALA A 385 16.58 12.26 -0.73
CA ALA A 385 15.50 13.14 -0.30
C ALA A 385 15.13 12.86 1.16
N PHE A 386 14.41 13.79 1.80
CA PHE A 386 13.91 13.66 3.17
C PHE A 386 12.39 13.44 3.18
N ALA A 387 11.92 12.43 3.91
CA ALA A 387 10.49 12.27 4.19
C ALA A 387 10.13 13.03 5.46
N SER A 388 9.05 13.81 5.42
CA SER A 388 8.49 14.50 6.59
C SER A 388 6.99 14.26 6.70
N HIS A 389 6.50 14.07 7.93
CA HIS A 389 5.08 13.99 8.26
C HIS A 389 4.60 15.32 8.85
N ALA A 390 4.78 16.43 8.11
CA ALA A 390 4.47 17.78 8.57
C ALA A 390 2.96 18.05 8.59
N TYR A 391 2.28 17.45 9.57
CA TYR A 391 0.88 17.69 9.87
C TYR A 391 0.63 19.08 10.46
N PRO A 392 -0.53 19.71 10.22
CA PRO A 392 -0.86 21.01 10.78
C PRO A 392 -0.96 20.96 12.30
N ALA A 393 -0.25 21.86 12.96
CA ALA A 393 -0.09 21.88 14.40
C ALA A 393 0.17 23.29 14.94
N GLU A 394 -0.31 23.59 16.14
CA GLU A 394 -0.05 24.86 16.86
C GLU A 394 1.39 25.00 17.36
N GLY A 395 2.11 23.88 17.50
CA GLY A 395 3.49 23.86 17.98
C GLY A 395 4.28 22.67 17.46
N GLU A 396 5.58 22.68 17.75
CA GLU A 396 6.52 21.63 17.36
C GLU A 396 6.16 20.29 18.04
N GLY A 397 5.57 19.37 17.29
CA GLY A 397 5.21 18.03 17.77
C GLY A 397 3.92 17.91 18.59
N TRP A 398 3.09 18.96 18.67
CA TRP A 398 1.84 18.93 19.43
C TRP A 398 0.78 19.92 18.92
N GLY A 399 -0.49 19.68 19.29
CA GLY A 399 -1.61 20.57 18.96
C GLY A 399 -2.08 20.40 17.51
N PHE A 400 -2.19 19.15 17.07
CA PHE A 400 -2.50 18.79 15.68
C PHE A 400 -3.93 19.12 15.23
N PHE A 401 -4.13 19.10 13.92
CA PHE A 401 -5.42 19.20 13.22
C PHE A 401 -6.15 20.52 13.47
N VAL A 402 -5.39 21.61 13.56
CA VAL A 402 -5.94 22.96 13.75
C VAL A 402 -6.23 23.69 12.44
N PRO A 403 -7.16 24.67 12.45
CA PRO A 403 -7.43 25.53 11.30
C PRO A 403 -6.19 26.25 10.78
N TYR A 404 -6.27 26.69 9.52
CA TYR A 404 -5.12 27.15 8.73
C TYR A 404 -4.33 28.31 9.39
N ASP A 405 -5.03 29.24 10.05
CA ASP A 405 -4.45 30.39 10.76
C ASP A 405 -3.54 30.00 11.94
N ARG A 406 -3.70 28.79 12.49
CA ARG A 406 -2.87 28.23 13.57
C ARG A 406 -1.96 27.08 13.12
N ALA A 407 -2.15 26.54 11.93
CA ALA A 407 -1.43 25.38 11.40
C ALA A 407 0.04 25.65 11.00
N GLY A 408 0.45 26.92 10.94
CA GLY A 408 1.73 27.36 10.40
C GLY A 408 2.99 26.65 10.94
N PRO A 409 3.13 26.43 12.27
CA PRO A 409 4.27 25.72 12.85
C PRO A 409 4.36 24.26 12.36
N GLY A 410 3.26 23.52 12.41
CA GLY A 410 3.22 22.13 11.93
C GLY A 410 3.47 22.00 10.42
N LEU A 411 2.84 22.87 9.61
CA LEU A 411 2.99 22.85 8.14
C LEU A 411 4.42 23.11 7.64
N ARG A 412 5.25 23.77 8.45
CA ARG A 412 6.66 24.10 8.16
C ARG A 412 7.64 23.26 8.97
N TYR A 413 7.17 22.27 9.71
CA TYR A 413 7.98 21.57 10.69
C TYR A 413 9.21 20.86 10.06
N PHE A 414 9.10 20.41 8.81
CA PHE A 414 10.21 19.90 7.99
C PHE A 414 11.41 20.87 7.90
N GLU A 415 11.21 22.19 7.97
CA GLU A 415 12.30 23.18 7.98
C GLU A 415 13.21 22.98 9.21
N THR A 416 12.60 22.68 10.36
CA THR A 416 13.31 22.39 11.61
C THR A 416 13.99 21.03 11.60
N GLU A 417 13.42 20.05 10.89
CA GLU A 417 14.00 18.72 10.69
C GLU A 417 15.24 18.80 9.79
N LEU A 418 15.15 19.47 8.63
CA LEU A 418 16.27 19.73 7.72
C LEU A 418 17.42 20.49 8.40
N SER A 419 17.08 21.48 9.23
CA SER A 419 18.05 22.22 10.04
C SER A 419 18.73 21.33 11.08
N THR A 420 17.97 20.45 11.76
CA THR A 420 18.49 19.51 12.76
C THR A 420 19.47 18.49 12.16
N ILE A 421 19.24 18.03 10.92
CA ILE A 421 20.14 17.12 10.21
C ILE A 421 21.28 17.82 9.45
N GLY A 422 21.39 19.15 9.53
CA GLY A 422 22.42 19.93 8.84
C GLY A 422 22.33 19.89 7.30
N ARG A 423 21.15 19.63 6.73
CA ARG A 423 20.91 19.52 5.28
C ARG A 423 19.78 20.46 4.82
N PRO A 424 19.93 21.79 4.98
CA PRO A 424 18.86 22.76 4.68
C PRO A 424 18.42 22.79 3.20
N ASP A 425 19.23 22.27 2.28
CA ASP A 425 18.94 22.22 0.83
C ASP A 425 18.47 20.84 0.32
N LEU A 426 18.28 19.86 1.20
CA LEU A 426 17.82 18.51 0.80
C LEU A 426 16.36 18.57 0.32
N PRO A 427 16.00 17.93 -0.81
CA PRO A 427 14.62 17.90 -1.28
C PRO A 427 13.72 17.15 -0.29
N VAL A 428 12.50 17.65 -0.09
CA VAL A 428 11.52 17.10 0.85
C VAL A 428 10.37 16.46 0.08
N LEU A 429 10.07 15.22 0.44
CA LEU A 429 8.84 14.54 0.11
C LEU A 429 7.93 14.65 1.34
N MET A 430 6.78 15.30 1.20
CA MET A 430 5.73 15.25 2.22
C MET A 430 4.99 13.92 2.04
N THR A 431 5.50 12.88 2.69
CA THR A 431 5.05 11.48 2.53
C THR A 431 3.77 11.19 3.28
N GLU A 432 3.46 12.04 4.27
CA GLU A 432 2.20 12.07 4.98
C GLU A 432 1.90 13.51 5.43
N THR A 433 0.67 13.98 5.25
CA THR A 433 0.16 15.25 5.78
C THR A 433 -1.34 15.32 5.49
N GLY A 434 -2.05 16.27 6.09
CA GLY A 434 -3.45 16.54 5.79
C GLY A 434 -4.18 17.21 6.93
N TRP A 435 -5.43 17.61 6.68
CA TRP A 435 -6.36 18.05 7.72
C TRP A 435 -7.63 17.20 7.62
N PRO A 436 -8.06 16.53 8.70
CA PRO A 436 -9.24 15.68 8.65
C PRO A 436 -10.53 16.50 8.67
N ARG A 437 -11.60 15.93 8.11
CA ARG A 437 -12.99 16.32 8.42
C ARG A 437 -13.38 15.86 9.82
N GLU A 438 -12.98 14.63 10.16
CA GLU A 438 -13.24 13.95 11.42
C GLU A 438 -12.05 13.03 11.74
N PHE A 439 -11.72 12.85 13.02
CA PHE A 439 -10.76 11.84 13.45
C PHE A 439 -11.14 11.32 14.84
N HIS A 440 -11.21 9.99 15.00
CA HIS A 440 -11.71 9.30 16.20
C HIS A 440 -13.00 9.92 16.80
N GLY A 441 -14.04 10.13 15.98
CA GLY A 441 -15.31 10.73 16.43
C GLY A 441 -15.27 12.23 16.75
N THR A 442 -14.11 12.88 16.62
CA THR A 442 -13.96 14.33 16.78
C THR A 442 -14.07 14.99 15.40
N GLY A 443 -15.13 15.78 15.18
CA GLY A 443 -15.28 16.59 13.97
C GLY A 443 -14.39 17.84 14.01
N TYR A 444 -13.63 18.07 12.94
CA TYR A 444 -12.72 19.20 12.76
C TYR A 444 -13.17 20.16 11.65
N ALA A 445 -13.76 19.63 10.57
CA ALA A 445 -14.09 20.40 9.37
C ALA A 445 -15.22 19.77 8.54
N SER A 446 -15.99 20.59 7.82
CA SER A 446 -16.78 20.11 6.67
C SER A 446 -15.86 19.75 5.50
N ALA A 447 -16.38 19.04 4.50
CA ALA A 447 -15.62 18.69 3.31
C ALA A 447 -15.14 19.94 2.50
N ASP A 448 -15.94 21.01 2.47
CA ASP A 448 -15.56 22.28 1.82
C ASP A 448 -14.52 23.07 2.63
N GLN A 449 -14.57 22.97 3.97
CA GLN A 449 -13.54 23.52 4.85
C GLN A 449 -12.22 22.77 4.67
N GLN A 450 -12.24 21.44 4.60
CA GLN A 450 -11.06 20.62 4.27
C GLN A 450 -10.48 21.01 2.90
N ALA A 451 -11.33 21.18 1.88
CA ALA A 451 -10.90 21.59 0.55
C ALA A 451 -10.22 22.97 0.57
N THR A 452 -10.86 23.96 1.21
CA THR A 452 -10.37 25.34 1.32
C THR A 452 -9.03 25.40 2.07
N TRP A 453 -8.95 24.73 3.22
CA TRP A 453 -7.73 24.62 4.02
C TRP A 453 -6.59 23.97 3.23
N THR A 454 -6.88 22.91 2.48
CA THR A 454 -5.87 22.18 1.70
C THR A 454 -5.32 23.06 0.58
N VAL A 455 -6.19 23.78 -0.13
CA VAL A 455 -5.77 24.77 -1.14
C VAL A 455 -4.91 25.86 -0.51
N GLN A 456 -5.26 26.39 0.66
CA GLN A 456 -4.45 27.37 1.37
C GLN A 456 -3.06 26.84 1.74
N ALA A 457 -2.94 25.57 2.16
CA ALA A 457 -1.66 24.94 2.45
C ALA A 457 -0.79 24.75 1.18
N TYR A 458 -1.40 24.33 0.07
CA TYR A 458 -0.72 24.28 -1.24
C TYR A 458 -0.21 25.65 -1.68
N GLU A 459 -1.09 26.65 -1.77
CA GLU A 459 -0.79 27.96 -2.34
C GLU A 459 0.23 28.78 -1.52
N ASN A 460 0.18 28.67 -0.19
CA ASN A 460 0.97 29.55 0.70
C ASN A 460 2.19 28.87 1.35
N VAL A 461 2.29 27.53 1.30
CA VAL A 461 3.40 26.78 1.88
C VAL A 461 4.02 25.83 0.86
N TRP A 462 3.25 24.86 0.34
CA TRP A 462 3.85 23.71 -0.32
C TRP A 462 4.33 23.97 -1.75
N LEU A 463 3.63 24.82 -2.50
CA LEU A 463 4.03 25.22 -3.86
C LEU A 463 5.08 26.35 -3.85
N THR A 464 5.19 27.09 -2.75
CA THR A 464 6.10 28.24 -2.62
C THR A 464 7.45 27.88 -1.99
N HIS A 465 7.53 26.84 -1.14
CA HIS A 465 8.78 26.46 -0.51
C HIS A 465 9.76 25.78 -1.51
N PRO A 466 11.04 26.18 -1.58
CA PRO A 466 11.98 25.66 -2.59
C PRO A 466 12.27 24.16 -2.44
N ASN A 467 12.42 23.65 -1.21
CA ASN A 467 12.78 22.25 -0.96
C ASN A 467 11.67 21.23 -1.26
N ILE A 468 10.40 21.63 -1.27
CA ILE A 468 9.31 20.66 -1.41
C ILE A 468 9.27 20.14 -2.84
N LEU A 469 9.59 18.85 -2.98
CA LEU A 469 9.66 18.13 -4.23
C LEU A 469 8.31 17.46 -4.57
N ALA A 470 7.64 16.92 -3.55
CA ALA A 470 6.34 16.28 -3.67
C ALA A 470 5.48 16.51 -2.42
N ILE A 471 4.16 16.59 -2.62
CA ILE A 471 3.15 16.54 -1.56
C ILE A 471 2.27 15.33 -1.81
N MET A 472 2.21 14.39 -0.87
CA MET A 472 1.37 13.19 -0.96
C MET A 472 0.53 13.07 0.31
N PRO A 473 -0.61 13.78 0.39
CA PRO A 473 -1.44 13.77 1.59
C PRO A 473 -1.99 12.37 1.89
N PHE A 474 -2.17 12.12 3.18
CA PHE A 474 -2.89 10.97 3.70
C PHE A 474 -4.37 11.38 3.70
N ILE A 475 -5.26 10.81 2.90
CA ILE A 475 -5.10 9.69 1.93
C ILE A 475 -6.02 9.91 0.72
N LEU A 476 -5.79 9.16 -0.35
CA LEU A 476 -6.77 9.05 -1.44
C LEU A 476 -8.09 8.47 -0.92
N GLN A 477 -8.05 7.28 -0.29
CA GLN A 477 -9.24 6.48 0.01
C GLN A 477 -8.98 5.53 1.19
N ASP A 478 -9.92 5.45 2.13
CA ASP A 478 -10.06 4.40 3.15
C ASP A 478 -11.55 4.20 3.48
N GLY A 479 -11.92 2.98 3.88
CA GLY A 479 -13.25 2.65 4.38
C GLY A 479 -13.31 2.44 5.91
N GLY A 480 -12.18 2.57 6.60
CA GLY A 480 -12.05 2.41 8.05
C GLY A 480 -11.78 3.72 8.79
N SER A 481 -10.85 3.66 9.75
CA SER A 481 -10.60 4.71 10.75
C SER A 481 -10.06 6.03 10.18
N TRP A 482 -9.73 6.09 8.88
CA TRP A 482 -9.10 7.24 8.23
C TRP A 482 -9.97 7.90 7.14
N ASP A 483 -11.24 7.50 6.97
CA ASP A 483 -12.14 8.13 6.00
C ASP A 483 -12.23 9.66 6.17
N GLY A 484 -12.13 10.16 7.39
CA GLY A 484 -12.11 11.60 7.67
C GLY A 484 -10.96 12.36 6.99
N PHE A 485 -9.86 11.68 6.68
CA PHE A 485 -8.75 12.17 5.87
C PHE A 485 -8.89 11.88 4.37
N ALA A 486 -9.70 10.89 3.98
CA ALA A 486 -9.80 10.41 2.61
C ALA A 486 -10.38 11.46 1.64
N TRP A 487 -9.75 11.61 0.47
CA TRP A 487 -10.16 12.55 -0.59
C TRP A 487 -11.21 11.95 -1.54
N VAL A 488 -11.40 10.65 -1.49
CA VAL A 488 -12.39 9.83 -2.19
C VAL A 488 -13.07 8.97 -1.14
N ASP A 489 -14.39 8.81 -1.22
CA ASP A 489 -15.11 7.94 -0.28
C ASP A 489 -14.86 6.45 -0.54
N ALA A 490 -15.32 5.59 0.39
CA ALA A 490 -15.12 4.15 0.33
C ALA A 490 -15.70 3.46 -0.94
N VAL A 491 -16.63 4.11 -1.66
CA VAL A 491 -17.23 3.56 -2.90
C VAL A 491 -16.67 4.19 -4.18
N GLY A 492 -15.78 5.18 -4.07
CA GLY A 492 -15.05 5.76 -5.20
C GLY A 492 -15.48 7.16 -5.62
N ASN A 493 -16.37 7.85 -4.89
CA ASN A 493 -16.76 9.21 -5.24
C ASN A 493 -15.73 10.24 -4.74
N PRO A 494 -15.22 11.14 -5.61
CA PRO A 494 -14.36 12.25 -5.19
C PRO A 494 -15.07 13.20 -4.22
N ARG A 495 -14.39 13.58 -3.14
CA ARG A 495 -14.82 14.63 -2.21
C ARG A 495 -14.38 16.02 -2.70
N PRO A 496 -14.98 17.13 -2.22
CA PRO A 496 -14.60 18.50 -2.62
C PRO A 496 -13.10 18.81 -2.65
N VAL A 497 -12.31 18.26 -1.70
CA VAL A 497 -10.86 18.45 -1.65
C VAL A 497 -10.12 17.90 -2.88
N PHE A 498 -10.57 16.77 -3.42
CA PHE A 498 -10.00 16.17 -4.64
C PHE A 498 -10.14 17.12 -5.83
N GLY A 499 -11.36 17.60 -6.08
CA GLY A 499 -11.64 18.54 -7.17
C GLY A 499 -10.88 19.86 -6.99
N ALA A 500 -10.89 20.43 -5.79
CA ALA A 500 -10.23 21.69 -5.50
C ALA A 500 -8.70 21.65 -5.75
N VAL A 501 -8.03 20.57 -5.33
CA VAL A 501 -6.58 20.39 -5.53
C VAL A 501 -6.23 20.05 -6.98
N ARG A 502 -7.04 19.21 -7.64
CA ARG A 502 -6.89 18.93 -9.08
C ARG A 502 -7.00 20.20 -9.92
N ASP A 503 -8.02 21.00 -9.66
CA ASP A 503 -8.28 22.23 -10.40
C ASP A 503 -7.21 23.31 -10.08
N LEU A 504 -6.65 23.30 -8.85
CA LEU A 504 -5.47 24.10 -8.50
C LEU A 504 -4.26 23.69 -9.34
N ARG A 505 -3.93 22.40 -9.43
CA ARG A 505 -2.87 21.88 -10.32
C ARG A 505 -3.07 22.36 -11.76
N CYS A 506 -4.29 22.30 -12.30
CA CYS A 506 -4.59 22.74 -13.66
C CYS A 506 -4.26 24.21 -13.91
N ARG A 507 -4.48 25.08 -12.91
CA ARG A 507 -4.12 26.50 -12.99
C ARG A 507 -2.64 26.76 -12.74
N SER A 508 -2.00 25.96 -11.88
CA SER A 508 -0.58 26.10 -11.51
C SER A 508 0.39 25.54 -12.56
N ILE A 509 -0.02 24.53 -13.35
CA ILE A 509 0.85 23.85 -14.32
C ILE A 509 0.15 23.82 -15.70
N PRO A 510 0.38 24.84 -16.57
CA PRO A 510 -0.24 24.90 -17.89
C PRO A 510 0.02 23.66 -18.74
N GLY A 511 -1.02 23.14 -19.38
CA GLY A 511 -0.94 21.99 -20.29
C GLY A 511 -0.80 20.63 -19.62
N ARG A 512 -1.03 20.50 -18.30
CA ARG A 512 -1.04 19.22 -17.57
C ARG A 512 -2.41 18.82 -16.99
N CYS A 513 -3.48 19.27 -17.63
CA CYS A 513 -4.83 18.75 -17.45
C CYS A 513 -5.45 18.36 -18.80
N PRO A 514 -6.45 17.46 -18.82
CA PRO A 514 -7.19 17.08 -20.03
C PRO A 514 -7.84 18.28 -20.76
#